data_AF-A0A7C5CJC5-F1
#
_entry.id   AF-A0A7C5CJC5-F1
#
_cell.length_a   1.000
_cell.length_b   1.000
_cell.length_c   1.000
_cell.angle_alpha   90.00
_cell.angle_beta   90.00
_cell.angle_gamma   90.00
#
_symmetry.space_group_name_H-M   'P 1'
#
loop_
_entity.id
_entity.type
_entity.pdbx_description
1 polymer ?
#
loop_
_entity_poly.entity_id
_entity_poly.type
_entity_poly.pdbx_seq_one_letter_code
_entity_poly.pdbx_strand_id
1 'polypeptide(L)'
;MGAMIILLTMGILIVIWMISGTIPYLMWLELKSLSPRAFLVAAAIITSVSPLLTGTSWGTGATFGVALMGVAYGLGVPLPAAMGAVVVGSHLGDKISPVSDTTVLAAAVAEVDVIDHIKSMLWTTMPGYILSLIAYAIVGMSISGTIDYSQVNSILTALEQNFKLNPVTLIPPILLLLLAALRVPTIPVLWVAILVAISLALWQGYDISTIVKHHCECYGQGSAHSNWGRDSRQTP
;
A
#
# COMPACT_ATOMS: atom_id res chain seq x y z
N MET A 1 -23.12 2.95 2.64
CA MET A 1 -22.68 4.32 2.30
C MET A 1 -21.26 4.63 2.82
N GLY A 2 -20.94 4.32 4.08
CA GLY A 2 -19.61 4.61 4.66
C GLY A 2 -18.40 4.02 3.92
N ALA A 3 -18.47 2.76 3.47
CA ALA A 3 -17.37 2.12 2.73
C ALA A 3 -17.01 2.84 1.42
N MET A 4 -18.00 3.37 0.69
CA MET A 4 -17.75 4.12 -0.56
C MET A 4 -16.99 5.42 -0.28
N ILE A 5 -17.32 6.11 0.81
CA ILE A 5 -16.64 7.34 1.23
C ILE A 5 -15.19 7.05 1.57
N ILE A 6 -14.92 5.97 2.33
CA ILE A 6 -13.56 5.58 2.71
C ILE A 6 -12.72 5.28 1.45
N LEU A 7 -13.25 4.53 0.49
CA LEU A 7 -12.54 4.22 -0.75
C LEU A 7 -12.29 5.47 -1.62
N LEU A 8 -13.23 6.42 -1.66
CA LEU A 8 -13.04 7.71 -2.32
C LEU A 8 -11.93 8.54 -1.63
N THR A 9 -11.96 8.62 -0.29
CA THR A 9 -10.94 9.36 0.48
C THR A 9 -9.56 8.73 0.35
N MET A 10 -9.47 7.40 0.25
CA MET A 10 -8.21 6.70 -0.05
C MET A 10 -7.62 7.10 -1.40
N GLY A 11 -8.44 7.24 -2.43
CA GLY A 11 -7.99 7.72 -3.74
C GLY A 11 -7.36 9.12 -3.67
N ILE A 12 -8.00 10.03 -2.94
CA ILE A 12 -7.46 11.39 -2.67
C ILE A 12 -6.14 11.29 -1.90
N LEU A 13 -6.09 10.46 -0.86
CA LEU A 13 -4.93 10.28 0.01
C LEU A 13 -3.70 9.84 -0.80
N ILE A 14 -3.85 8.84 -1.67
CA ILE A 14 -2.74 8.32 -2.50
C ILE A 14 -2.15 9.43 -3.37
N VAL A 15 -3.00 10.19 -4.07
CA VAL A 15 -2.53 11.29 -4.94
C VAL A 15 -1.76 12.34 -4.15
N ILE A 16 -2.28 12.77 -3.00
CA ILE A 16 -1.62 13.79 -2.17
C ILE A 16 -0.33 13.23 -1.57
N TRP A 17 -0.25 11.94 -1.26
CA TRP A 17 0.96 11.29 -0.77
C TRP A 17 2.05 11.15 -1.83
N MET A 18 1.66 10.99 -3.10
CA MET A 18 2.58 11.06 -4.22
C MET A 18 3.17 12.47 -4.35
N ILE A 19 2.32 13.51 -4.30
CA ILE A 19 2.75 14.90 -4.51
C ILE A 19 3.50 15.45 -3.29
N SER A 20 3.15 15.02 -2.07
CA SER A 20 3.85 15.39 -0.82
C SER A 20 5.16 14.62 -0.60
N GLY A 21 5.55 13.75 -1.53
CA GLY A 21 6.81 13.01 -1.46
C GLY A 21 6.83 11.93 -0.38
N THR A 22 5.69 11.58 0.21
CA THR A 22 5.55 10.50 1.20
C THR A 22 5.81 9.15 0.55
N ILE A 23 5.08 8.85 -0.53
CA ILE A 23 5.26 7.59 -1.29
C ILE A 23 6.64 7.57 -1.98
N PRO A 24 7.09 8.64 -2.68
CA PRO A 24 8.45 8.74 -3.20
C PRO A 24 9.55 8.45 -2.18
N TYR A 25 9.39 8.91 -0.94
CA TYR A 25 10.35 8.65 0.13
C TYR A 25 10.35 7.19 0.59
N LEU A 26 9.17 6.57 0.74
CA LEU A 26 9.07 5.13 1.04
C LEU A 26 9.72 4.28 -0.07
N MET A 27 9.45 4.61 -1.33
CA MET A 27 10.07 3.95 -2.48
C MET A 27 11.60 4.07 -2.46
N TRP A 28 12.14 5.25 -2.15
CA TRP A 28 13.58 5.47 -2.05
C TRP A 28 14.23 4.61 -0.95
N LEU A 29 13.58 4.49 0.21
CA LEU A 29 14.07 3.68 1.32
C LEU A 29 14.06 2.18 0.97
N GLU A 30 12.97 1.73 0.35
CA GLU A 30 12.78 0.34 -0.06
C GLU A 30 13.72 -0.06 -1.20
N LEU A 31 13.92 0.77 -2.22
CA LEU A 31 14.85 0.51 -3.33
C LEU A 31 16.31 0.38 -2.86
N LYS A 32 16.70 1.07 -1.78
CA LYS A 32 18.04 0.93 -1.19
C LYS A 32 18.20 -0.31 -0.32
N SER A 33 17.12 -0.81 0.26
CA SER A 33 17.16 -1.88 1.27
C SER A 33 16.75 -3.26 0.76
N LEU A 34 15.91 -3.35 -0.28
CA LEU A 34 15.30 -4.61 -0.72
C LEU A 34 15.97 -5.17 -1.97
N SER A 35 16.34 -6.46 -1.90
CA SER A 35 16.74 -7.22 -3.08
C SER A 35 15.52 -7.79 -3.81
N PRO A 36 15.52 -7.89 -5.16
CA PRO A 36 14.39 -8.44 -5.93
C PRO A 36 13.98 -9.86 -5.52
N ARG A 37 14.96 -10.68 -5.10
CA ARG A 37 14.72 -12.06 -4.66
C ARG A 37 13.88 -12.15 -3.40
N ALA A 38 14.12 -11.23 -2.46
CA ALA A 38 13.38 -11.16 -1.20
C ALA A 38 12.13 -10.28 -1.29
N PHE A 39 11.98 -9.50 -2.36
CA PHE A 39 10.95 -8.46 -2.48
C PHE A 39 9.53 -9.01 -2.27
N LEU A 40 9.15 -10.10 -2.95
CA LEU A 40 7.77 -10.63 -2.85
C LEU A 40 7.44 -11.10 -1.42
N VAL A 41 8.39 -11.77 -0.77
CA VAL A 41 8.23 -12.25 0.61
C VAL A 41 8.21 -11.07 1.58
N ALA A 42 9.13 -10.11 1.42
CA ALA A 42 9.20 -8.90 2.24
C ALA A 42 7.93 -8.06 2.10
N ALA A 43 7.44 -7.85 0.88
CA ALA A 43 6.19 -7.14 0.61
C ALA A 43 5.02 -7.78 1.34
N ALA A 44 4.87 -9.11 1.24
CA ALA A 44 3.79 -9.84 1.94
C ALA A 44 3.88 -9.77 3.47
N ILE A 45 5.09 -9.64 4.04
CA ILE A 45 5.30 -9.51 5.50
C ILE A 45 5.05 -8.06 5.95
N ILE A 46 5.61 -7.08 5.25
CA ILE A 46 5.42 -5.66 5.58
C ILE A 46 3.92 -5.31 5.52
N THR A 47 3.23 -5.79 4.50
CA THR A 47 1.79 -5.56 4.36
C THR A 47 0.94 -6.43 5.27
N SER A 48 1.46 -7.48 5.91
CA SER A 48 0.71 -8.22 6.94
C SER A 48 0.87 -7.65 8.34
N VAL A 49 2.01 -7.03 8.64
CA VAL A 49 2.26 -6.35 9.93
C VAL A 49 1.53 -5.00 10.03
N SER A 50 1.41 -4.26 8.93
CA SER A 50 0.81 -2.93 8.95
C SER A 50 -0.69 -2.91 9.31
N PRO A 51 -1.56 -3.78 8.75
CA PRO A 51 -2.96 -3.89 9.13
C PRO A 51 -3.19 -4.58 10.46
N LEU A 52 -2.22 -5.36 10.96
CA LEU A 52 -2.28 -5.85 12.34
C LEU A 52 -2.38 -4.69 13.34
N LEU A 53 -1.61 -3.63 13.10
CA LEU A 53 -1.56 -2.42 13.93
C LEU A 53 -2.71 -1.46 13.65
N THR A 54 -3.13 -1.32 12.40
CA THR A 54 -4.14 -0.32 11.99
C THR A 54 -5.56 -0.86 11.89
N GLY A 55 -5.74 -2.17 11.75
CA GLY A 55 -7.04 -2.78 11.51
C GLY A 55 -7.66 -2.45 10.15
N THR A 56 -6.86 -2.07 9.14
CA THR A 56 -7.39 -1.72 7.81
C THR A 56 -6.58 -2.31 6.64
N SER A 57 -7.22 -3.21 5.88
CA SER A 57 -6.63 -3.81 4.67
C SER A 57 -6.47 -2.81 3.51
N TRP A 58 -7.52 -2.05 3.20
CA TRP A 58 -7.51 -1.05 2.12
C TRP A 58 -6.57 0.11 2.40
N GLY A 59 -6.50 0.58 3.65
CA GLY A 59 -5.56 1.61 4.08
C GLY A 59 -4.12 1.16 3.88
N THR A 60 -3.79 -0.06 4.29
CA THR A 60 -2.46 -0.66 4.06
C THR A 60 -2.11 -0.74 2.57
N GLY A 61 -3.07 -1.12 1.72
CA GLY A 61 -2.87 -1.13 0.27
C GLY A 61 -2.58 0.25 -0.31
N ALA A 62 -3.26 1.29 0.18
CA ALA A 62 -3.04 2.67 -0.24
C ALA A 62 -1.68 3.22 0.19
N THR A 63 -1.20 2.86 1.39
CA THR A 63 0.04 3.41 1.95
C THR A 63 1.28 2.62 1.52
N PHE A 64 1.30 1.32 1.80
CA PHE A 64 2.44 0.45 1.53
C PHE A 64 2.33 -0.19 0.16
N GLY A 65 1.13 -0.56 -0.28
CA GLY A 65 0.93 -1.20 -1.58
C GLY A 65 1.38 -0.31 -2.74
N VAL A 66 0.97 0.95 -2.77
CA VAL A 66 1.37 1.89 -3.84
C VAL A 66 2.90 2.11 -3.86
N ALA A 67 3.52 2.24 -2.69
CA ALA A 67 4.97 2.37 -2.57
C ALA A 67 5.69 1.11 -3.11
N LEU A 68 5.31 -0.07 -2.59
CA LEU A 68 5.88 -1.35 -3.00
C LEU A 68 5.67 -1.63 -4.50
N MET A 69 4.57 -1.16 -5.08
CA MET A 69 4.35 -1.29 -6.53
C MET A 69 5.30 -0.42 -7.36
N GLY A 70 5.61 0.78 -6.90
CA GLY A 70 6.66 1.61 -7.50
C GLY A 70 8.04 0.96 -7.41
N VAL A 71 8.34 0.29 -6.28
CA VAL A 71 9.58 -0.46 -6.09
C VAL A 71 9.63 -1.69 -6.98
N ALA A 72 8.54 -2.46 -7.08
CA ALA A 72 8.44 -3.62 -7.96
C ALA A 72 8.73 -3.24 -9.42
N TYR A 73 8.19 -2.10 -9.86
CA TYR A 73 8.49 -1.54 -11.18
C TYR A 73 9.98 -1.23 -11.34
N GLY A 74 10.60 -0.57 -10.35
CA GLY A 74 12.02 -0.23 -10.41
C GLY A 74 12.99 -1.41 -10.29
N LEU A 75 12.58 -2.49 -9.63
CA LEU A 75 13.34 -3.73 -9.50
C LEU A 75 13.10 -4.71 -10.66
N GLY A 76 12.21 -4.40 -11.60
CA GLY A 76 11.82 -5.30 -12.69
C GLY A 76 11.06 -6.55 -12.23
N VAL A 77 10.44 -6.50 -11.06
CA VAL A 77 9.61 -7.60 -10.53
C VAL A 77 8.27 -7.59 -11.27
N PRO A 78 7.72 -8.76 -11.67
CA PRO A 78 6.40 -8.82 -12.28
C PRO A 78 5.33 -8.17 -11.39
N LEU A 79 4.75 -7.07 -11.88
CA LEU A 79 3.73 -6.29 -11.16
C LEU A 79 2.54 -7.12 -10.65
N PRO A 80 2.02 -8.13 -11.39
CA PRO A 80 0.94 -8.97 -10.88
C PRO A 80 1.34 -9.80 -9.65
N ALA A 81 2.59 -10.27 -9.59
CA ALA A 81 3.11 -11.02 -8.44
C ALA A 81 3.29 -10.10 -7.22
N ALA A 82 3.80 -8.89 -7.45
CA ALA A 82 3.93 -7.86 -6.42
C ALA A 82 2.58 -7.47 -5.82
N MET A 83 1.57 -7.19 -6.66
CA MET A 83 0.20 -6.91 -6.19
C MET A 83 -0.37 -8.08 -5.39
N GLY A 84 -0.17 -9.31 -5.85
CA GLY A 84 -0.60 -10.50 -5.12
C GLY A 84 -0.01 -10.54 -3.70
N ALA A 85 1.31 -10.35 -3.58
CA ALA A 85 2.00 -10.33 -2.30
C ALA A 85 1.46 -9.25 -1.35
N VAL A 86 1.26 -8.03 -1.87
CA VAL A 86 0.67 -6.91 -1.12
C VAL A 86 -0.72 -7.25 -0.59
N VAL A 87 -1.61 -7.76 -1.45
CA VAL A 87 -3.01 -8.06 -1.13
C VAL A 87 -3.13 -9.20 -0.12
N VAL A 88 -2.34 -10.26 -0.28
CA VAL A 88 -2.34 -11.40 0.64
C VAL A 88 -1.91 -10.96 2.04
N GLY A 89 -0.85 -10.16 2.15
CA GLY A 89 -0.43 -9.62 3.44
C GLY A 89 -1.48 -8.69 4.04
N SER A 90 -2.01 -7.74 3.25
CA SER A 90 -2.93 -6.72 3.77
C SER A 90 -4.23 -7.31 4.32
N HIS A 91 -4.78 -8.33 3.66
CA HIS A 91 -6.01 -8.99 4.11
C HIS A 91 -5.78 -9.95 5.27
N LEU A 92 -4.62 -10.60 5.32
CA LEU A 92 -4.29 -11.46 6.45
C LEU A 92 -4.19 -10.63 7.73
N GLY A 93 -3.39 -9.55 7.70
CA GLY A 93 -3.18 -8.74 8.90
C GLY A 93 -4.49 -8.14 9.44
N ASP A 94 -5.39 -7.73 8.55
CA ASP A 94 -6.70 -7.19 8.92
C ASP A 94 -7.59 -8.23 9.60
N LYS A 95 -7.65 -9.46 9.04
CA LYS A 95 -8.45 -10.58 9.55
C LYS A 95 -8.07 -11.05 10.95
N ILE A 96 -6.81 -10.87 11.34
CA ILE A 96 -6.29 -11.33 12.64
C ILE A 96 -6.02 -10.15 13.58
N SER A 97 -6.34 -8.92 13.17
CA SER A 97 -6.14 -7.72 13.98
C SER A 97 -7.24 -7.57 15.04
N PRO A 98 -6.89 -7.39 16.32
CA PRO A 98 -7.86 -7.17 17.41
C PRO A 98 -8.48 -5.76 17.39
N VAL A 99 -7.94 -4.86 16.55
CA VAL A 99 -8.44 -3.48 16.40
C VAL A 99 -9.21 -3.28 15.09
N SER A 100 -9.30 -4.30 14.22
CA SER A 100 -10.06 -4.21 12.98
C SER A 100 -11.56 -4.21 13.26
N ASP A 101 -12.25 -3.21 12.71
CA ASP A 101 -13.71 -3.12 12.77
C ASP A 101 -14.38 -4.36 12.17
N THR A 102 -13.78 -4.96 11.14
CA THR A 102 -14.34 -6.16 10.50
C THR A 102 -14.21 -7.39 11.40
N THR A 103 -13.10 -7.54 12.10
CA THR A 103 -12.85 -8.64 13.05
C THR A 103 -13.72 -8.49 14.29
N VAL A 104 -13.85 -7.27 14.82
CA VAL A 104 -14.70 -6.98 15.99
C VAL A 104 -16.18 -7.20 15.66
N LEU A 105 -16.65 -6.74 14.50
CA LEU A 105 -18.02 -6.95 14.06
C LEU A 105 -18.32 -8.43 13.78
N ALA A 106 -17.39 -9.15 13.16
CA ALA A 106 -17.54 -10.57 12.88
C ALA A 106 -17.66 -11.40 14.18
N ALA A 107 -16.84 -11.09 15.19
CA ALA A 107 -16.92 -11.74 16.50
C ALA A 107 -18.24 -11.44 17.22
N ALA A 108 -18.70 -10.17 17.18
CA ALA A 108 -19.96 -9.76 17.78
C ALA A 108 -21.19 -10.46 17.14
N VAL A 109 -21.22 -10.59 15.81
CA VAL A 109 -22.30 -11.30 15.09
C VAL A 109 -22.26 -12.81 15.35
N ALA A 110 -21.08 -13.37 15.57
CA ALA A 110 -20.90 -14.77 15.92
C ALA A 110 -21.09 -15.06 17.43
N GLU A 111 -21.41 -14.04 18.24
CA GLU A 111 -21.60 -14.12 19.70
C GLU A 111 -20.41 -14.76 20.43
N VAL A 112 -19.18 -14.49 19.96
CA VAL A 112 -17.93 -14.98 20.56
C VAL A 112 -16.99 -13.84 20.89
N ASP A 113 -16.07 -14.08 21.83
CA ASP A 113 -15.02 -13.14 22.15
C ASP A 113 -14.08 -12.93 20.95
N VAL A 114 -13.65 -11.68 20.75
CA VAL A 114 -12.79 -11.27 19.63
C VAL A 114 -11.50 -12.10 19.58
N ILE A 115 -10.91 -12.39 20.73
CA ILE A 115 -9.67 -13.15 20.82
C ILE A 115 -9.87 -14.61 20.41
N ASP A 116 -11.01 -15.21 20.75
CA ASP A 116 -11.30 -16.59 20.39
C ASP A 116 -11.68 -16.71 18.90
N HIS A 117 -12.36 -15.71 18.36
CA HIS A 117 -12.55 -15.56 16.91
C HIS A 117 -11.21 -15.48 16.17
N ILE A 118 -10.27 -14.64 16.63
CA ILE A 118 -8.95 -14.49 16.01
C ILE A 118 -8.16 -15.81 16.09
N LYS A 119 -8.17 -16.51 17.23
CA LYS A 119 -7.51 -17.83 17.34
C LYS A 119 -8.04 -18.83 16.32
N SER A 120 -9.36 -18.87 16.14
CA SER A 120 -10.00 -19.73 15.14
C SER A 120 -9.60 -19.33 13.71
N MET A 121 -9.60 -18.04 13.40
CA MET A 121 -9.16 -17.52 12.11
C MET A 121 -7.69 -17.80 11.83
N LEU A 122 -6.80 -17.69 12.82
CA LEU A 122 -5.38 -18.01 12.68
C LEU A 122 -5.18 -19.47 12.22
N TRP A 123 -5.96 -20.41 12.75
CA TRP A 123 -5.84 -21.82 12.39
C TRP A 123 -6.11 -22.10 10.90
N THR A 124 -6.98 -21.30 10.26
CA THR A 124 -7.35 -21.47 8.86
C THR A 124 -6.54 -20.59 7.92
N THR A 125 -6.20 -19.37 8.34
CA THR A 125 -5.51 -18.38 7.49
C THR A 125 -3.99 -18.51 7.52
N MET A 126 -3.38 -18.87 8.67
CA MET A 126 -1.92 -19.01 8.77
C MET A 126 -1.36 -20.12 7.86
N PRO A 127 -1.98 -21.31 7.74
CA PRO A 127 -1.49 -22.33 6.82
C PRO A 127 -1.49 -21.86 5.36
N GLY A 128 -2.57 -21.18 4.93
CA GLY A 128 -2.68 -20.62 3.59
C GLY A 128 -1.65 -19.51 3.33
N TYR A 129 -1.35 -18.69 4.35
CA TYR A 129 -0.34 -17.65 4.26
C TYR A 129 1.07 -18.21 4.16
N ILE A 130 1.41 -19.21 4.97
CA ILE A 130 2.71 -19.90 4.89
C ILE A 130 2.90 -20.51 3.50
N LEU A 131 1.86 -21.16 2.96
CA LEU A 131 1.90 -21.69 1.60
C LEU A 131 2.10 -20.58 0.56
N SER A 132 1.44 -19.43 0.74
CA SER A 132 1.60 -18.26 -0.13
C SER A 132 3.02 -17.69 -0.05
N LEU A 133 3.61 -17.60 1.15
CA LEU A 133 4.99 -17.15 1.34
C LEU A 133 5.99 -18.09 0.66
N ILE A 134 5.78 -19.40 0.75
CA ILE A 134 6.60 -20.40 0.04
C ILE A 134 6.49 -20.18 -1.47
N ALA A 135 5.28 -19.99 -1.99
CA ALA A 135 5.08 -19.70 -3.42
C ALA A 135 5.79 -18.40 -3.82
N TYR A 136 5.68 -17.32 -3.04
CA TYR A 136 6.39 -16.07 -3.28
C TYR A 136 7.90 -16.20 -3.19
N ALA A 137 8.42 -17.05 -2.31
CA ALA A 137 9.85 -17.35 -2.23
C ALA A 137 10.34 -18.08 -3.49
N ILE A 138 9.59 -19.07 -3.98
CA ILE A 138 9.92 -19.81 -5.21
C ILE A 138 9.92 -18.87 -6.42
N VAL A 139 8.87 -18.06 -6.55
CA VAL A 139 8.77 -17.05 -7.61
C VAL A 139 9.88 -16.01 -7.47
N GLY A 140 10.16 -15.52 -6.25
CA GLY A 140 11.23 -14.58 -5.96
C GLY A 140 12.62 -15.09 -6.33
N MET A 141 12.91 -16.37 -6.08
CA MET A 141 14.17 -16.99 -6.51
C MET A 141 14.26 -17.11 -8.03
N SER A 142 13.13 -17.30 -8.72
CA SER A 142 13.06 -17.35 -10.18
C SER A 142 13.27 -15.96 -10.81
N ILE A 143 13.04 -14.89 -10.05
CA ILE A 143 13.41 -13.51 -10.40
C ILE A 143 14.93 -13.36 -10.16
N SER A 144 15.70 -14.02 -11.03
CA SER A 144 17.17 -13.99 -11.06
C SER A 144 17.68 -13.41 -12.38
N GLY A 145 17.08 -12.28 -12.81
CA GLY A 145 17.70 -11.42 -13.82
C GLY A 145 18.86 -10.64 -13.21
N THR A 146 19.87 -10.30 -14.03
CA THR A 146 20.85 -9.27 -13.66
C THR A 146 20.09 -8.03 -13.23
N ILE A 147 20.18 -7.67 -11.94
CA ILE A 147 19.60 -6.44 -11.42
C ILE A 147 20.21 -5.32 -12.25
N ASP A 148 19.39 -4.69 -13.09
CA ASP A 148 19.83 -3.54 -13.84
C ASP A 148 19.90 -2.36 -12.86
N TYR A 149 21.02 -2.27 -12.15
CA TYR A 149 21.29 -1.17 -11.24
C TYR A 149 21.25 0.18 -11.97
N SER A 150 21.36 0.22 -13.30
CA SER A 150 21.17 1.47 -14.06
C SER A 150 19.71 1.95 -14.00
N GLN A 151 18.74 1.03 -14.05
CA GLN A 151 17.32 1.35 -13.91
C GLN A 151 16.99 1.80 -12.49
N VAL A 152 17.53 1.09 -11.48
CA VAL A 152 17.35 1.48 -10.07
C VAL A 152 17.96 2.87 -9.82
N ASN A 153 19.19 3.10 -10.29
CA ASN A 153 19.87 4.39 -10.12
C ASN A 153 19.19 5.54 -10.87
N SER A 154 18.60 5.28 -12.05
CA SER A 154 17.85 6.31 -12.78
C SER A 154 16.57 6.71 -12.03
N ILE A 155 15.87 5.74 -11.43
CA ILE A 155 14.70 6.02 -10.58
C ILE A 155 15.12 6.76 -9.31
N LEU A 156 16.17 6.33 -8.63
CA LEU A 156 16.69 7.02 -7.44
C LEU A 156 17.09 8.47 -7.76
N THR A 157 17.77 8.68 -8.89
CA THR A 157 18.16 10.01 -9.36
C THR A 157 16.93 10.86 -9.67
N ALA A 158 15.92 10.31 -10.34
CA ALA A 158 14.68 11.01 -10.62
C ALA A 158 13.92 11.39 -9.32
N LEU A 159 13.91 10.52 -8.32
CA LEU A 159 13.30 10.81 -7.01
C LEU A 159 14.05 11.92 -6.29
N GLU A 160 15.38 11.88 -6.28
CA GLU A 160 16.23 12.89 -5.63
C GLU A 160 16.18 14.26 -6.35
N GLN A 161 15.92 14.28 -7.66
CA GLN A 161 15.75 15.52 -8.44
C GLN A 161 14.37 16.15 -8.29
N ASN A 162 13.31 15.35 -8.19
CA ASN A 162 11.93 15.84 -8.17
C ASN A 162 11.40 16.06 -6.75
N PHE A 163 11.94 15.38 -5.74
CA PHE A 163 11.43 15.44 -4.37
C PHE A 163 12.52 15.78 -3.35
N LYS A 164 12.15 16.61 -2.38
CA LYS A 164 12.94 16.80 -1.15
C LYS A 164 12.73 15.58 -0.24
N LEU A 165 13.57 14.57 -0.41
CA LEU A 165 13.53 13.32 0.35
C LEU A 165 14.04 13.55 1.78
N ASN A 166 13.13 13.81 2.71
CA ASN A 166 13.43 14.04 4.12
C ASN A 166 12.49 13.17 4.97
N PRO A 167 12.97 12.52 6.06
CA PRO A 167 12.14 11.78 7.00
C PRO A 167 10.85 12.50 7.47
N VAL A 168 10.80 13.83 7.43
CA VAL A 168 9.60 14.63 7.71
C VAL A 168 8.40 14.24 6.82
N THR A 169 8.63 13.73 5.61
CA THR A 169 7.54 13.25 4.73
C THR A 169 6.86 11.98 5.25
N LEU A 170 7.42 11.30 6.27
CA LEU A 170 6.76 10.17 6.94
C LEU A 170 5.73 10.59 8.01
N ILE A 171 5.57 11.89 8.27
CA ILE A 171 4.58 12.35 9.28
C ILE A 171 3.17 11.87 8.94
N PRO A 172 2.63 11.99 7.70
CA PRO A 172 1.28 11.51 7.39
C PRO A 172 1.05 10.02 7.67
N PRO A 173 1.91 9.06 7.23
CA PRO A 173 1.73 7.65 7.55
C PRO A 173 1.90 7.37 9.04
N ILE A 174 2.88 7.96 9.71
CA ILE A 174 3.09 7.76 11.15
C ILE A 174 1.86 8.25 11.93
N LEU A 175 1.33 9.42 11.57
CA LEU A 175 0.13 9.98 12.18
C LEU A 175 -1.09 9.09 11.95
N LEU A 176 -1.24 8.54 10.74
CA LEU A 176 -2.30 7.58 10.42
C LEU A 176 -2.19 6.31 11.27
N LEU A 177 -1.00 5.72 11.36
CA LEU A 177 -0.74 4.54 12.20
C LEU A 177 -1.04 4.82 13.67
N LEU A 178 -0.62 5.99 14.17
CA LEU A 178 -0.79 6.40 15.57
C LEU A 178 -2.25 6.65 15.91
N LEU A 179 -2.99 7.40 15.09
CA LEU A 179 -4.40 7.67 15.31
C LEU A 179 -5.27 6.41 15.17
N ALA A 180 -4.91 5.50 14.25
CA ALA A 180 -5.55 4.20 14.14
C ALA A 180 -5.32 3.35 15.41
N ALA A 181 -4.08 3.33 15.92
CA ALA A 181 -3.77 2.65 17.19
C ALA A 181 -4.52 3.24 18.39
N LEU A 182 -4.84 4.55 18.36
CA LEU A 182 -5.66 5.24 19.36
C LEU A 182 -7.17 5.00 19.20
N ARG A 183 -7.61 4.12 18.30
CA ARG A 183 -9.02 3.78 18.03
C ARG A 183 -9.87 4.98 17.63
N VAL A 184 -9.27 5.96 16.96
CA VAL A 184 -10.02 7.09 16.38
C VAL A 184 -10.77 6.60 15.13
N PRO A 185 -12.02 7.02 14.89
CA PRO A 185 -12.76 6.60 13.70
C PRO A 185 -11.99 6.89 12.41
N THR A 186 -11.97 5.92 11.48
CA THR A 186 -11.13 5.96 10.26
C THR A 186 -11.35 7.22 9.42
N ILE A 187 -12.59 7.64 9.17
CA ILE A 187 -12.90 8.79 8.30
C ILE A 187 -12.19 10.08 8.77
N PRO A 188 -12.33 10.53 10.04
CA PRO A 188 -11.55 11.64 10.58
C PRO A 188 -10.03 11.51 10.41
N VAL A 189 -9.48 10.31 10.66
CA VAL A 189 -8.03 10.06 10.55
C VAL A 189 -7.54 10.31 9.13
N LEU A 190 -8.31 9.88 8.13
CA LEU A 190 -7.95 10.08 6.72
C LEU A 190 -7.95 11.56 6.33
N TRP A 191 -8.92 12.33 6.80
CA TRP A 191 -8.97 13.77 6.54
C TRP A 191 -7.81 14.51 7.19
N VAL A 192 -7.46 14.17 8.43
CA VAL A 192 -6.29 14.75 9.10
C VAL A 192 -5.00 14.40 8.34
N ALA A 193 -4.83 13.15 7.92
CA ALA A 193 -3.67 12.72 7.14
C ALA A 193 -3.58 13.46 5.79
N ILE A 194 -4.71 13.70 5.12
CA ILE A 194 -4.80 14.51 3.90
C ILE A 194 -4.36 15.95 4.17
N LEU A 195 -4.88 16.60 5.21
CA LEU A 195 -4.56 17.99 5.54
C LEU A 195 -3.07 18.17 5.84
N VAL A 196 -2.48 17.24 6.60
CA VAL A 196 -1.04 17.25 6.87
C VAL A 196 -0.25 17.02 5.59
N ALA A 197 -0.66 16.08 4.74
CA ALA A 197 0.03 15.84 3.48
C ALA A 197 -0.07 17.03 2.50
N ILE A 198 -1.18 17.79 2.49
CA ILE A 198 -1.29 19.05 1.72
C ILE A 198 -0.25 20.07 2.21
N SER A 199 -0.09 20.22 3.53
CA SER A 199 0.92 21.15 4.08
C SER A 199 2.35 20.77 3.67
N LEU A 200 2.64 19.47 3.56
CA LEU A 200 3.93 18.98 3.06
C LEU A 200 4.09 19.15 1.54
N ALA A 201 3.02 18.98 0.77
CA ALA A 201 3.03 19.25 -0.68
C ALA A 201 3.37 20.71 -0.99
N LEU A 202 2.81 21.66 -0.21
CA LEU A 202 3.16 23.08 -0.30
C LEU A 202 4.64 23.32 0.05
N TRP A 203 5.17 22.62 1.05
CA TRP A 203 6.59 22.71 1.43
C TRP A 203 7.54 22.16 0.34
N GLN A 204 7.08 21.21 -0.47
CA GLN A 204 7.79 20.71 -1.64
C GLN A 204 7.73 21.67 -2.85
N GLY A 205 6.88 22.69 -2.80
CA GLY A 205 6.75 23.72 -3.84
C GLY A 205 5.64 23.47 -4.85
N TYR A 206 4.78 22.47 -4.61
CA TYR A 206 3.60 22.25 -5.45
C TYR A 206 2.49 23.24 -5.10
N ASP A 207 1.98 23.95 -6.10
CA ASP A 207 0.84 24.86 -5.94
C ASP A 207 -0.49 24.10 -5.84
N ILE A 208 -1.49 24.69 -5.16
CA ILE A 208 -2.81 24.07 -4.91
C ILE A 208 -3.52 23.75 -6.22
N SER A 209 -3.33 24.57 -7.25
CA SER A 209 -3.87 24.36 -8.58
C SER A 209 -3.33 23.09 -9.25
N THR A 210 -2.06 22.74 -8.99
CA THR A 210 -1.42 21.51 -9.48
C THR A 210 -1.92 20.28 -8.75
N ILE A 211 -2.18 20.39 -7.44
CA ILE A 211 -2.75 19.31 -6.62
C ILE A 211 -4.14 18.91 -7.14
N VAL A 212 -4.99 19.90 -7.44
CA VAL A 212 -6.34 19.66 -7.97
C VAL A 212 -6.29 19.03 -9.37
N LYS A 213 -5.37 19.48 -10.24
CA LYS A 213 -5.20 18.90 -11.58
C LYS A 213 -4.72 17.46 -11.54
N HIS A 214 -3.71 17.14 -10.73
CA HIS A 214 -3.23 15.76 -10.59
C HIS A 214 -4.31 14.83 -10.02
N HIS A 215 -5.15 15.34 -9.12
CA HIS A 215 -6.31 14.60 -8.65
C HIS A 215 -7.28 14.28 -9.80
N CYS A 216 -7.66 15.26 -10.64
CA CYS A 216 -8.53 15.02 -11.78
C CYS A 216 -7.93 14.06 -12.83
N GLU A 217 -6.64 14.13 -13.10
CA GLU A 217 -5.95 13.27 -14.08
C GLU A 217 -5.87 11.81 -13.63
N CYS A 218 -5.61 11.56 -12.34
CA CYS A 218 -5.61 10.20 -11.78
C CYS A 218 -6.98 9.50 -11.89
N TYR A 219 -8.09 10.23 -11.73
CA TYR A 219 -9.43 9.65 -11.94
C TYR A 219 -9.73 9.39 -13.44
N GLY A 220 -9.16 10.20 -14.35
CA GLY A 220 -9.30 10.01 -15.81
C GLY A 220 -8.57 8.78 -16.35
N GLN A 221 -7.42 8.40 -15.79
CA GLN A 221 -6.68 7.19 -16.20
C GLN A 221 -7.40 5.90 -15.78
N GLY A 222 -8.18 5.91 -14.70
CA GLY A 222 -9.01 4.79 -14.27
C GLY A 222 -10.10 4.40 -15.30
N SER A 223 -10.62 5.35 -16.08
CA SER A 223 -11.59 5.03 -17.15
C SER A 223 -10.92 4.49 -18.43
N ALA A 224 -9.65 4.84 -18.69
CA ALA A 224 -8.90 4.36 -19.85
C ALA A 224 -8.51 2.87 -19.74
N HIS A 225 -8.34 2.36 -18.51
CA HIS A 225 -8.10 0.94 -18.25
C HIS A 225 -9.36 0.06 -18.26
N SER A 226 -10.56 0.58 -18.56
CA SER A 226 -11.77 -0.25 -18.72
C SER A 226 -11.75 -1.17 -19.97
N ASN A 227 -10.68 -1.14 -20.77
CA ASN A 227 -10.49 -1.98 -21.96
C ASN A 227 -9.75 -3.32 -21.71
N TRP A 228 -9.52 -3.71 -20.46
CA TRP A 228 -8.89 -4.99 -20.05
C TRP A 228 -9.62 -6.30 -20.48
N GLY A 229 -10.59 -6.22 -21.39
CA GLY A 229 -11.29 -7.38 -21.97
C GLY A 229 -11.48 -7.36 -23.49
N ARG A 230 -10.93 -6.37 -24.20
CA ARG A 230 -11.07 -6.26 -25.67
C ARG A 230 -9.81 -6.56 -26.47
N ASP A 231 -8.64 -6.57 -25.84
CA ASP A 231 -7.34 -6.67 -26.54
C ASP A 231 -6.80 -8.11 -26.68
N SER A 232 -7.44 -9.11 -26.07
CA SER A 232 -7.07 -10.52 -26.24
C SER A 232 -7.64 -11.18 -27.53
N ARG A 233 -8.23 -10.38 -28.43
CA ARG A 233 -8.86 -10.86 -29.67
C ARG A 233 -8.22 -10.34 -30.96
N GLN A 234 -7.02 -9.75 -30.91
CA GLN A 234 -6.33 -9.29 -32.12
C GLN A 234 -4.81 -9.51 -32.05
N THR A 235 -4.37 -10.72 -32.37
CA THR A 235 -3.15 -10.97 -33.15
C THR A 235 -3.42 -12.18 -34.06
N PRO A 236 -2.88 -12.18 -35.30
CA PRO A 236 -3.51 -12.73 -36.51
C PRO A 236 -3.73 -14.24 -36.56
#